data_AF-A0A956UDC0-F1
#
_entry.id   AF-A0A956UDC0-F1
#
_cell.length_a   1.000
_cell.length_b   1.000
_cell.length_c   1.000
_cell.angle_alpha   90.00
_cell.angle_beta   90.00
_cell.angle_gamma   90.00
#
_symmetry.space_group_name_H-M   'P 1'
#
loop_
_entity.id
_entity.type
_entity.pdbx_description
1 polymer ?
#
loop_
_entity_poly.entity_id
_entity_poly.type
_entity_poly.pdbx_seq_one_letter_code
_entity_poly.pdbx_strand_id
1 'polypeptide(L)'
;MKNSDISFKYIADRLVQFKSVELLDDVQLSDGLLDGSIAGAAVIACSDMGWLLRYVCSDPDANLHLFQNFGHRTDSGGFVETVLDKRLETIIVYGHSPCGFAKYQAKEAPGEDSDWLEVGRRGVLEEMLRMLEESRIGELAANEKLRVRVHGWFYNSESQHLEVFDPVRKSFVEQISRLDYEPRIKFVPDQGLVGER
;
A
#
# COMPACT_ATOMS: atom_id res chain seq x y z
N MET A 1 -22.74 4.58 16.66
CA MET A 1 -23.10 4.48 15.23
C MET A 1 -22.56 3.16 14.71
N LYS A 2 -23.40 2.28 14.16
CA LYS A 2 -22.90 1.12 13.39
C LYS A 2 -22.38 1.69 12.07
N ASN A 3 -21.08 1.54 11.83
CA ASN A 3 -20.34 2.17 10.72
C ASN A 3 -20.56 1.45 9.37
N SER A 4 -21.73 0.84 9.16
CA SER A 4 -21.88 -0.33 8.29
C SER A 4 -22.08 -0.09 6.80
N ASP A 5 -22.19 1.14 6.30
CA ASP A 5 -22.55 1.37 4.89
C ASP A 5 -21.66 2.38 4.15
N ILE A 6 -20.38 2.49 4.53
CA ILE A 6 -19.45 3.24 3.68
C ILE A 6 -19.08 2.37 2.48
N SER A 7 -19.69 2.66 1.33
CA SER A 7 -19.39 1.98 0.06
C SER A 7 -17.97 2.31 -0.44
N PHE A 8 -17.37 1.36 -1.16
CA PHE A 8 -16.08 1.57 -1.84
C PHE A 8 -16.09 2.85 -2.69
N LYS A 9 -17.17 3.05 -3.46
CA LYS A 9 -17.37 4.23 -4.32
C LYS A 9 -17.27 5.54 -3.54
N TYR A 10 -17.93 5.62 -2.37
CA TYR A 10 -17.89 6.82 -1.53
C TYR A 10 -16.47 7.16 -1.09
N ILE A 11 -15.69 6.17 -0.65
CA ILE A 11 -14.32 6.37 -0.18
C ILE A 11 -13.42 6.80 -1.35
N ALA A 12 -13.55 6.14 -2.51
CA ALA A 12 -12.81 6.51 -3.71
C ALA A 12 -13.14 7.96 -4.15
N ASP A 13 -14.42 8.35 -4.15
CA ASP A 13 -14.87 9.72 -4.47
C ASP A 13 -14.30 10.78 -3.51
N ARG A 14 -14.12 10.41 -2.23
CA ARG A 14 -13.46 11.24 -1.22
C ARG A 14 -11.95 11.34 -1.44
N LEU A 15 -11.28 10.22 -1.72
CA LEU A 15 -9.83 10.16 -1.90
C LEU A 15 -9.35 11.01 -3.08
N VAL A 16 -10.08 11.02 -4.20
CA VAL A 16 -9.67 11.81 -5.38
C VAL A 16 -9.72 13.31 -5.19
N GLN A 17 -10.29 13.81 -4.08
CA GLN A 17 -10.24 15.23 -3.73
C GLN A 17 -8.85 15.64 -3.22
N PHE A 18 -8.04 14.67 -2.77
CA PHE A 18 -6.68 14.91 -2.29
C PHE A 18 -5.70 14.80 -3.46
N LYS A 19 -5.05 15.93 -3.81
CA LYS A 19 -4.02 15.97 -4.86
C LYS A 19 -2.79 15.10 -4.56
N SER A 20 -2.62 14.68 -3.31
CA SER A 20 -1.54 13.77 -2.88
C SER A 20 -1.80 12.31 -3.25
N VAL A 21 -3.04 11.95 -3.63
CA VAL A 21 -3.36 10.59 -4.06
C VAL A 21 -2.98 10.42 -5.52
N GLU A 22 -1.98 9.59 -5.78
CA GLU A 22 -1.42 9.37 -7.12
C GLU A 22 -1.31 7.88 -7.42
N LEU A 23 -1.31 7.53 -8.70
CA LEU A 23 -0.93 6.18 -9.14
C LEU A 23 0.59 6.05 -9.05
N LEU A 24 1.05 4.99 -8.39
CA LEU A 24 2.44 4.57 -8.35
C LEU A 24 2.46 3.05 -8.28
N ASP A 25 3.23 2.40 -9.13
CA ASP A 25 3.43 0.95 -9.11
C ASP A 25 4.80 0.56 -8.55
N ASP A 26 5.09 -0.75 -8.47
CA ASP A 26 6.33 -1.22 -7.84
C ASP A 26 7.60 -0.91 -8.64
N VAL A 27 7.49 -0.89 -9.97
CA VAL A 27 8.58 -0.54 -10.86
C VAL A 27 8.93 0.93 -10.67
N GLN A 28 7.92 1.80 -10.69
CA GLN A 28 8.10 3.23 -10.47
C GLN A 28 8.65 3.53 -9.08
N LEU A 29 8.16 2.83 -8.04
CA LEU A 29 8.71 2.96 -6.69
C LEU A 29 10.18 2.54 -6.65
N SER A 30 10.49 1.35 -7.16
CA SER A 30 11.83 0.78 -7.07
C SER A 30 12.84 1.60 -7.87
N ASP A 31 12.52 1.89 -9.13
CA ASP A 31 13.38 2.71 -9.99
C ASP A 31 13.57 4.10 -9.36
N GLY A 32 12.51 4.70 -8.82
CA GLY A 32 12.57 6.02 -8.19
C GLY A 32 13.36 6.08 -6.88
N LEU A 33 13.31 5.04 -6.05
CA LEU A 33 14.14 4.95 -4.84
C LEU A 33 15.61 4.75 -5.19
N LEU A 34 15.91 3.95 -6.22
CA LEU A 34 17.28 3.63 -6.62
C LEU A 34 17.95 4.78 -7.40
N ASP A 35 17.20 5.53 -8.21
CA ASP A 35 17.72 6.67 -8.95
C ASP A 35 17.69 7.99 -8.15
N GLY A 36 17.02 7.99 -6.99
CA GLY A 36 16.91 9.12 -6.07
C GLY A 36 15.81 10.13 -6.42
N SER A 37 14.95 9.85 -7.41
CA SER A 37 13.78 10.67 -7.73
C SER A 37 12.64 10.54 -6.72
N ILE A 38 12.67 9.49 -5.88
CA ILE A 38 11.87 9.34 -4.66
C ILE A 38 12.86 9.36 -3.49
N ALA A 39 12.80 10.41 -2.65
CA ALA A 39 13.76 10.58 -1.55
C ALA A 39 13.63 9.49 -0.47
N GLY A 40 12.43 8.94 -0.29
CA GLY A 40 12.17 7.85 0.63
C GLY A 40 10.69 7.48 0.68
N ALA A 41 10.43 6.23 1.06
CA ALA A 41 9.08 5.67 1.09
C ALA A 41 8.76 5.01 2.45
N ALA A 42 7.51 5.12 2.88
CA ALA A 42 6.91 4.30 3.91
C ALA A 42 5.96 3.29 3.28
N VAL A 43 6.09 2.01 3.65
CA VAL A 43 5.14 0.97 3.28
C VAL A 43 4.43 0.49 4.53
N ILE A 44 3.10 0.57 4.55
CA ILE A 44 2.25 0.05 5.62
C ILE A 44 1.62 -1.22 5.11
N ALA A 45 1.99 -2.36 5.67
CA ALA A 45 1.56 -3.67 5.20
C ALA A 45 0.99 -4.52 6.34
N CYS A 46 0.31 -5.60 5.97
CA CYS A 46 -0.15 -6.57 6.95
C CYS A 46 1.02 -7.43 7.43
N SER A 47 1.03 -7.78 8.72
CA SER A 47 2.01 -8.72 9.30
C SER A 47 1.94 -10.12 8.70
N ASP A 48 0.77 -10.54 8.18
CA ASP A 48 0.58 -11.84 7.52
C ASP A 48 1.43 -11.99 6.24
N MET A 49 1.87 -10.88 5.65
CA MET A 49 2.76 -10.89 4.49
C MET A 49 4.21 -11.23 4.90
N GLY A 50 4.52 -11.12 6.19
CA GLY A 50 5.84 -11.39 6.75
C GLY A 50 6.96 -10.60 6.08
N TRP A 51 8.17 -11.18 6.13
CA TRP A 51 9.37 -10.73 5.44
C TRP A 51 9.30 -10.69 3.90
N LEU A 52 8.30 -11.31 3.27
CA LEU A 52 8.21 -11.44 1.81
C LEU A 52 7.10 -10.55 1.25
N LEU A 53 7.31 -9.24 1.30
CA LEU A 53 6.50 -8.30 0.53
C LEU A 53 6.89 -8.39 -0.93
N ARG A 54 6.18 -9.26 -1.66
CA ARG A 54 6.24 -9.28 -3.13
C ARG A 54 5.96 -7.85 -3.61
N TYR A 55 6.74 -7.37 -4.58
CA TYR A 55 6.60 -6.02 -5.17
C TYR A 55 7.10 -4.83 -4.32
N VAL A 56 7.83 -5.04 -3.22
CA VAL A 56 8.50 -3.93 -2.53
C VAL A 56 9.99 -3.98 -2.82
N CYS A 57 10.59 -2.81 -3.10
CA CYS A 57 12.03 -2.70 -3.30
C CYS A 57 12.78 -3.31 -2.11
N SER A 58 13.55 -4.37 -2.36
CA SER A 58 14.31 -5.09 -1.34
C SER A 58 15.78 -4.66 -1.30
N ASP A 59 16.15 -3.62 -2.04
CA ASP A 59 17.50 -3.10 -2.06
C ASP A 59 17.82 -2.47 -0.69
N PRO A 60 18.90 -2.89 -0.01
CA PRO A 60 19.26 -2.35 1.30
C PRO A 60 19.64 -0.87 1.27
N ASP A 61 20.03 -0.34 0.11
CA ASP A 61 20.38 1.07 -0.06
C ASP A 61 19.15 1.94 -0.36
N ALA A 62 17.99 1.34 -0.66
CA ALA A 62 16.75 2.06 -0.81
C ALA A 62 16.27 2.64 0.53
N ASN A 63 15.94 3.92 0.56
CA ASN A 63 15.38 4.59 1.75
C ASN A 63 13.91 4.20 1.95
N LEU A 64 13.68 2.94 2.31
CA LEU A 64 12.37 2.34 2.49
C LEU A 64 12.14 1.94 3.95
N HIS A 65 11.03 2.40 4.50
CA HIS A 65 10.61 2.12 5.86
C HIS A 65 9.35 1.25 5.86
N LEU A 66 9.45 0.06 6.44
CA LEU A 66 8.35 -0.88 6.51
C LEU A 66 7.67 -0.87 7.89
N PHE A 67 6.34 -0.69 7.87
CA PHE A 67 5.46 -0.78 9.04
C PHE A 67 4.53 -1.98 8.83
N GLN A 68 4.61 -2.96 9.73
CA GLN A 68 3.74 -4.15 9.67
C GLN A 68 2.90 -4.29 10.93
N ASN A 69 1.60 -4.49 10.73
CA ASN A 69 0.66 -4.77 11.81
C ASN A 69 -0.56 -5.54 11.28
N PHE A 70 -1.50 -5.85 12.16
CA PHE A 70 -2.69 -6.61 11.78
C PHE A 70 -3.65 -5.74 10.96
N GLY A 71 -3.81 -6.09 9.68
CA GLY A 71 -4.72 -5.40 8.77
C GLY A 71 -4.21 -4.04 8.26
N HIS A 72 -2.89 -3.82 8.22
CA HIS A 72 -2.25 -2.63 7.62
C HIS A 72 -2.81 -1.29 8.11
N ARG A 73 -3.14 -1.19 9.40
CA ARG A 73 -3.70 0.00 10.05
C ARG A 73 -2.58 0.88 10.59
N THR A 74 -2.58 2.16 10.33
CA THR A 74 -1.62 3.05 11.00
C THR A 74 -1.91 3.11 12.51
N ASP A 75 -0.89 3.26 13.32
CA ASP A 75 -1.01 3.91 14.63
C ASP A 75 -0.43 5.32 14.48
N SER A 76 -1.18 6.34 14.91
CA SER A 76 -0.89 7.72 14.48
C SER A 76 0.40 8.31 15.09
N GLY A 77 1.01 7.67 16.09
CA GLY A 77 2.20 8.18 16.76
C GLY A 77 3.50 7.89 16.00
N GLY A 78 3.96 6.63 16.08
CA GLY A 78 5.30 6.25 15.58
C GLY A 78 5.45 6.39 14.06
N PHE A 79 4.39 6.09 13.31
CA PHE A 79 4.36 6.24 11.87
C PHE A 79 4.58 7.70 11.44
N VAL A 80 3.80 8.64 12.01
CA VAL A 80 3.82 10.05 11.61
C VAL A 80 5.17 10.70 11.94
N GLU A 81 5.72 10.43 13.12
CA GLU A 81 7.07 10.94 13.46
C GLU A 81 8.13 10.40 12.50
N THR A 82 8.03 9.13 12.09
CA THR A 82 9.00 8.56 11.14
C THR A 82 8.91 9.23 9.77
N VAL A 83 7.69 9.46 9.25
CA VAL A 83 7.47 10.18 7.99
C VAL A 83 8.12 11.56 8.04
N LEU A 84 7.96 12.28 9.14
CA LEU A 84 8.52 13.62 9.33
C LEU A 84 10.04 13.63 9.49
N ASP A 85 10.56 12.81 10.40
CA ASP A 85 11.99 12.77 10.75
C ASP A 85 12.84 12.25 9.59
N LYS A 86 12.33 11.25 8.87
CA LYS A 86 13.00 10.66 7.70
C LYS A 86 12.66 11.36 6.39
N ARG A 87 11.76 12.35 6.42
CA ARG A 87 11.30 13.11 5.25
C ARG A 87 10.81 12.19 4.13
N LEU A 88 9.98 11.22 4.49
CA LEU A 88 9.44 10.27 3.52
C LEU A 88 8.40 11.00 2.65
N GLU A 89 8.56 10.92 1.34
CA GLU A 89 7.72 11.62 0.37
C GLU A 89 6.63 10.73 -0.21
N THR A 90 6.78 9.42 -0.06
CA THR A 90 5.90 8.40 -0.62
C THR A 90 5.37 7.51 0.51
N ILE A 91 4.06 7.35 0.59
CA ILE A 91 3.40 6.43 1.54
C ILE A 91 2.57 5.43 0.72
N ILE A 92 2.77 4.15 0.98
CA ILE A 92 2.03 3.06 0.35
C ILE A 92 1.25 2.32 1.42
N VAL A 93 -0.07 2.26 1.25
CA VAL A 93 -0.93 1.34 2.02
C VAL A 93 -1.04 0.06 1.21
N TYR A 94 -0.51 -1.04 1.74
CA TYR A 94 -0.37 -2.29 1.04
C TYR A 94 -1.25 -3.39 1.66
N GLY A 95 -2.41 -3.62 1.07
CA GLY A 95 -3.31 -4.72 1.39
C GLY A 95 -2.92 -6.01 0.66
N HIS A 96 -3.49 -7.13 1.07
CA HIS A 96 -3.26 -8.41 0.41
C HIS A 96 -4.43 -9.38 0.55
N SER A 97 -4.37 -10.41 -0.29
CA SER A 97 -5.24 -11.56 -0.31
C SER A 97 -4.41 -12.84 -0.16
N PRO A 98 -4.84 -13.87 0.59
CA PRO A 98 -5.84 -13.81 1.65
C PRO A 98 -5.35 -13.03 2.87
N CYS A 99 -6.22 -12.21 3.47
CA CYS A 99 -5.94 -11.53 4.74
C CYS A 99 -6.93 -11.98 5.81
N GLY A 100 -6.42 -12.45 6.96
CA GLY A 100 -7.26 -12.93 8.06
C GLY A 100 -8.19 -11.84 8.60
N PHE A 101 -7.68 -10.60 8.69
CA PHE A 101 -8.45 -9.44 9.13
C PHE A 101 -9.57 -9.07 8.16
N ALA A 102 -9.30 -9.02 6.84
CA ALA A 102 -10.33 -8.74 5.84
C ALA A 102 -11.43 -9.81 5.85
N LYS A 103 -11.06 -11.08 6.01
CA LYS A 103 -12.03 -12.19 6.16
C LYS A 103 -12.86 -12.06 7.43
N TYR A 104 -12.28 -11.60 8.53
CA TYR A 104 -13.02 -11.31 9.76
C TYR A 104 -14.02 -10.17 9.54
N GLN A 105 -13.58 -9.05 8.94
CA GLN A 105 -14.46 -7.92 8.63
C GLN A 105 -15.61 -8.30 7.67
N ALA A 106 -15.34 -9.15 6.68
CA ALA A 106 -16.34 -9.64 5.75
C ALA A 106 -17.45 -10.45 6.46
N LYS A 107 -17.10 -11.24 7.48
CA LYS A 107 -18.07 -12.02 8.28
C LYS A 107 -18.93 -11.16 9.19
N GLU A 108 -18.38 -10.05 9.69
CA GLU A 108 -19.08 -9.13 10.59
C GLU A 108 -19.94 -8.09 9.82
N ALA A 109 -19.80 -8.00 8.50
CA ALA A 109 -20.57 -7.08 7.67
C ALA A 109 -22.01 -7.61 7.49
N PRO A 110 -23.05 -6.80 7.79
CA PRO A 110 -24.43 -7.20 7.59
C PRO A 110 -24.80 -7.22 6.09
N GLY A 111 -25.07 -8.40 5.55
CA GLY A 111 -25.43 -8.63 4.13
C GLY A 111 -24.68 -9.82 3.54
N GLU A 112 -25.36 -10.66 2.76
CA GLU A 112 -24.81 -11.89 2.16
C GLU A 112 -23.56 -11.64 1.31
N ASP A 113 -22.60 -12.55 1.43
CA ASP A 113 -21.43 -12.72 0.56
C ASP A 113 -20.69 -11.43 0.19
N SER A 114 -20.23 -10.68 1.21
CA SER A 114 -19.23 -9.65 0.94
C SER A 114 -17.97 -10.32 0.40
N ASP A 115 -17.68 -10.08 -0.88
CA ASP A 115 -16.43 -10.49 -1.52
C ASP A 115 -15.29 -9.94 -0.66
N TRP A 116 -14.60 -10.84 0.04
CA TRP A 116 -13.56 -10.46 0.98
C TRP A 116 -12.36 -9.80 0.27
N LEU A 117 -12.22 -9.97 -1.05
CA LEU A 117 -11.29 -9.20 -1.88
C LEU A 117 -11.72 -7.72 -1.93
N GLU A 118 -13.00 -7.45 -2.15
CA GLU A 118 -13.55 -6.10 -2.11
C GLU A 118 -13.40 -5.48 -0.71
N VAL A 119 -13.65 -6.25 0.35
CA VAL A 119 -13.40 -5.82 1.73
C VAL A 119 -11.94 -5.46 1.96
N GLY A 120 -11.00 -6.27 1.45
CA GLY A 120 -9.57 -6.00 1.52
C GLY A 120 -9.15 -4.73 0.79
N ARG A 121 -9.60 -4.55 -0.46
CA ARG A 121 -9.37 -3.33 -1.26
C ARG A 121 -9.98 -2.09 -0.59
N ARG A 122 -11.19 -2.21 -0.06
CA ARG A 122 -11.85 -1.14 0.70
C ARG A 122 -11.02 -0.77 1.93
N GLY A 123 -10.49 -1.76 2.67
CA GLY A 123 -9.64 -1.54 3.84
C GLY A 123 -8.41 -0.67 3.53
N VAL A 124 -7.78 -0.89 2.37
CA VAL A 124 -6.68 -0.04 1.86
C VAL A 124 -7.15 1.40 1.68
N LEU A 125 -8.28 1.62 1.00
CA LEU A 125 -8.81 2.97 0.76
C LEU A 125 -9.25 3.68 2.06
N GLU A 126 -9.88 2.94 2.98
CA GLU A 126 -10.27 3.47 4.29
C GLU A 126 -9.05 3.97 5.06
N GLU A 127 -7.95 3.20 5.04
CA GLU A 127 -6.74 3.59 5.74
C GLU A 127 -6.04 4.78 5.06
N MET A 128 -5.99 4.81 3.72
CA MET A 128 -5.51 6.00 2.99
C MET A 128 -6.29 7.26 3.39
N LEU A 129 -7.63 7.16 3.41
CA LEU A 129 -8.49 8.29 3.75
C LEU A 129 -8.25 8.72 5.21
N ARG A 130 -8.17 7.76 6.12
CA ARG A 130 -7.92 8.02 7.54
C ARG A 130 -6.59 8.73 7.78
N MET A 131 -5.53 8.35 7.05
CA MET A 131 -4.23 9.03 7.13
C MET A 131 -4.30 10.46 6.59
N LEU A 132 -4.97 10.66 5.45
CA LEU A 132 -5.11 11.99 4.85
C LEU A 132 -6.00 12.94 5.68
N GLU A 133 -6.91 12.39 6.48
CA GLU A 133 -7.71 13.13 7.46
C GLU A 133 -6.98 13.36 8.80
N GLU A 134 -5.85 12.68 9.03
CA GLU A 134 -4.97 12.99 10.16
C GLU A 134 -4.26 14.32 9.89
N SER A 135 -4.35 15.25 10.85
CA SER A 135 -3.89 16.64 10.72
C SER A 135 -2.48 16.80 10.15
N ARG A 136 -1.48 16.06 10.65
CA ARG A 136 -0.08 16.26 10.27
C ARG A 136 0.20 15.71 8.89
N ILE A 137 -0.28 14.50 8.59
CA ILE A 137 -0.13 13.92 7.25
C ILE A 137 -0.94 14.70 6.22
N GLY A 138 -2.16 15.12 6.55
CA GLY A 138 -3.01 15.96 5.71
C GLY A 138 -2.37 17.31 5.38
N GLU A 139 -1.74 17.96 6.36
CA GLU A 139 -0.99 19.21 6.15
C GLU A 139 0.22 19.01 5.24
N LEU A 140 0.99 17.93 5.41
CA LEU A 140 2.11 17.59 4.50
C LEU A 140 1.62 17.30 3.08
N ALA A 141 0.54 16.53 2.95
CA ALA A 141 -0.08 16.21 1.68
C ALA A 141 -0.61 17.44 0.94
N ALA A 142 -1.08 18.46 1.67
CA ALA A 142 -1.53 19.73 1.11
C ALA A 142 -0.38 20.70 0.78
N ASN A 143 0.82 20.47 1.31
CA ASN A 143 1.98 21.35 1.15
C ASN A 143 2.72 21.06 -0.17
N GLU A 144 2.76 22.02 -1.08
CA GLU A 144 3.44 21.88 -2.38
C GLU A 144 4.96 21.67 -2.27
N LYS A 145 5.59 22.04 -1.15
CA LYS A 145 7.05 21.96 -0.94
C LYS A 145 7.51 20.70 -0.19
N LEU A 146 6.64 20.08 0.60
CA LEU A 146 6.93 18.89 1.42
C LEU A 146 5.95 17.76 1.07
N ARG A 147 5.63 17.66 -0.22
CA ARG A 147 4.47 16.95 -0.73
C ARG A 147 4.59 15.45 -0.49
N VAL A 148 3.93 14.99 0.57
CA VAL A 148 3.69 13.57 0.79
C VAL A 148 2.66 13.08 -0.22
N ARG A 149 2.99 11.99 -0.91
CA ARG A 149 2.13 11.28 -1.86
C ARG A 149 1.66 9.97 -1.24
N VAL A 150 0.39 9.64 -1.44
CA VAL A 150 -0.25 8.47 -0.84
C VAL A 150 -0.77 7.56 -1.94
N HIS A 151 -0.44 6.27 -1.84
CA HIS A 151 -0.72 5.26 -2.85
C HIS A 151 -1.39 4.04 -2.20
N GLY A 152 -2.33 3.42 -2.92
CA GLY A 152 -3.04 2.23 -2.48
C GLY A 152 -2.63 1.02 -3.30
N TRP A 153 -2.10 -0.01 -2.66
CA TRP A 153 -1.69 -1.26 -3.28
C TRP A 153 -2.48 -2.43 -2.71
N PHE A 154 -2.78 -3.41 -3.54
CA PHE A 154 -3.46 -4.63 -3.13
C PHE A 154 -2.87 -5.85 -3.86
N TYR A 155 -2.22 -6.74 -3.12
CA TYR A 155 -1.73 -8.00 -3.68
C TYR A 155 -2.86 -9.02 -3.73
N ASN A 156 -3.19 -9.51 -4.92
CA ASN A 156 -4.16 -10.58 -5.09
C ASN A 156 -3.44 -11.93 -5.25
N SER A 157 -3.49 -12.80 -4.25
CA SER A 157 -2.87 -14.13 -4.32
C SER A 157 -3.50 -15.08 -5.34
N GLU A 158 -4.77 -14.87 -5.72
CA GLU A 158 -5.48 -15.75 -6.65
C GLU A 158 -4.98 -15.51 -8.08
N SER A 159 -4.82 -14.24 -8.46
CA SER A 159 -4.23 -13.84 -9.74
C SER A 159 -2.70 -13.72 -9.69
N GLN A 160 -2.11 -13.70 -8.50
CA GLN A 160 -0.69 -13.43 -8.26
C GLN A 160 -0.20 -12.10 -8.84
N HIS A 161 -1.06 -11.08 -8.84
CA HIS A 161 -0.73 -9.75 -9.35
C HIS A 161 -0.84 -8.68 -8.28
N LEU A 162 -0.02 -7.63 -8.43
CA LEU A 162 -0.22 -6.37 -7.72
C LEU A 162 -1.32 -5.58 -8.43
N GLU A 163 -2.28 -5.11 -7.67
CA GLU A 163 -3.26 -4.15 -8.11
C GLU A 163 -2.95 -2.79 -7.47
N VAL A 164 -2.97 -1.72 -8.25
CA VAL A 164 -2.69 -0.36 -7.77
C VAL A 164 -3.94 0.51 -7.91
N PHE A 165 -4.20 1.37 -6.93
CA PHE A 165 -5.34 2.28 -6.99
C PHE A 165 -5.08 3.41 -7.99
N ASP A 166 -5.93 3.49 -9.02
CA ASP A 166 -5.92 4.56 -10.01
C ASP A 166 -6.96 5.63 -9.61
N PRO A 167 -6.55 6.83 -9.18
CA PRO A 167 -7.49 7.89 -8.81
C PRO A 167 -8.31 8.42 -9.99
N VAL A 168 -7.84 8.28 -11.23
CA VAL A 168 -8.60 8.70 -12.43
C VAL A 168 -9.76 7.73 -12.67
N ARG A 169 -9.51 6.43 -12.56
CA ARG A 169 -10.54 5.38 -12.73
C ARG A 169 -11.35 5.12 -11.47
N LYS A 170 -10.88 5.58 -10.31
CA LYS A 170 -11.48 5.32 -9.00
C LYS A 170 -11.59 3.82 -8.70
N SER A 171 -10.60 3.05 -9.12
CA SER A 171 -10.59 1.60 -9.01
C SER A 171 -9.17 1.08 -8.85
N PHE A 172 -9.04 -0.12 -8.31
CA PHE A 172 -7.80 -0.88 -8.44
C PHE A 172 -7.66 -1.36 -9.88
N VAL A 173 -6.49 -1.14 -10.46
CA VAL A 173 -6.10 -1.66 -11.77
C VAL A 173 -4.97 -2.64 -11.59
N GLU A 174 -5.00 -3.73 -12.33
CA GLU A 174 -3.86 -4.65 -12.37
C GLU A 174 -2.65 -3.88 -12.87
N GLN A 175 -1.55 -3.97 -12.13
CA GLN A 175 -0.30 -3.49 -12.64
C GLN A 175 0.05 -4.33 -13.86
N ILE A 176 0.27 -3.66 -15.00
CA ILE A 176 0.78 -4.32 -16.19
C ILE A 176 2.21 -4.76 -15.85
N SER A 177 2.34 -6.00 -15.39
CA SER A 177 3.62 -6.53 -14.96
C SER A 177 4.64 -6.42 -16.09
N ARG A 178 5.90 -6.15 -15.75
CA ARG A 178 7.04 -6.44 -16.64
C ARG A 178 7.17 -7.97 -16.78
N LEU A 179 6.20 -8.68 -17.33
CA LEU A 179 6.35 -10.12 -17.64
C LEU A 179 7.27 -10.40 -18.86
N ASP A 180 8.21 -9.48 -19.14
CA ASP A 180 9.51 -9.77 -19.78
C ASP A 180 10.68 -9.80 -18.76
N TYR A 181 10.43 -9.65 -17.46
CA TYR A 181 11.45 -9.62 -16.41
C TYR A 181 11.33 -10.85 -15.51
N GLU A 182 12.21 -11.83 -15.72
CA GLU A 182 12.38 -12.93 -14.77
C GLU A 182 12.74 -12.35 -13.39
N PRO A 183 12.18 -12.89 -12.28
CA PRO A 183 12.61 -12.50 -10.95
C PRO A 183 14.10 -12.77 -10.81
N ARG A 184 14.91 -11.71 -10.64
CA ARG A 184 16.36 -11.80 -10.44
C ARG A 184 16.78 -12.50 -9.13
N ILE A 185 15.81 -12.93 -8.33
CA ILE A 185 16.03 -13.69 -7.12
C ILE A 185 15.24 -15.00 -7.24
N LYS A 186 15.88 -16.05 -7.77
CA LYS A 186 15.38 -17.41 -7.65
C LYS A 186 15.53 -17.82 -6.19
N PHE A 187 14.42 -17.79 -5.45
CA PHE A 187 14.39 -18.44 -4.14
C PHE A 187 14.51 -19.95 -4.36
N VAL A 188 15.68 -20.50 -4.02
CA VAL A 188 15.89 -21.95 -3.94
C VAL A 188 15.58 -22.34 -2.50
N PRO A 189 14.41 -22.95 -2.22
CA PRO A 189 14.15 -23.52 -0.91
C PRO A 189 15.24 -24.58 -0.68
N ASP A 190 16.02 -24.43 0.39
CA ASP A 190 17.14 -25.28 0.82
C ASP A 190 18.58 -24.85 0.49
N GLN A 191 18.84 -23.72 -0.19
CA GLN A 191 20.25 -23.32 -0.49
C GLN A 191 20.75 -21.99 0.09
N GLY A 192 19.93 -21.24 0.81
CA GLY A 192 20.33 -19.89 1.26
C GLY A 192 20.49 -18.93 0.07
N LEU A 193 20.68 -17.64 0.36
CA LEU A 193 20.81 -16.58 -0.65
C LEU A 193 22.08 -16.80 -1.49
N VAL A 194 21.94 -17.32 -2.70
CA VAL A 194 23.02 -17.33 -3.69
C VAL A 194 22.79 -16.14 -4.62
N GLY A 195 23.54 -15.06 -4.42
CA GLY A 195 23.59 -13.96 -5.38
C GLY A 195 24.45 -14.37 -6.58
N GLU A 196 23.87 -14.35 -7.78
CA GLU A 196 24.66 -14.37 -9.01
C GLU A 196 25.41 -13.04 -9.12
N ARG A 197 26.74 -13.11 -9.21
CA ARG A 197 27.61 -11.97 -9.52
C ARG A 197 27.69 -11.77 -11.02
#